data_AF-A0A6G1WRB9-F1
#
_entry.id   AF-A0A6G1WRB9-F1
#
_cell.length_a   1.000
_cell.length_b   1.000
_cell.length_c   1.000
_cell.angle_alpha   90.00
_cell.angle_beta   90.00
_cell.angle_gamma   90.00
#
_symmetry.space_group_name_H-M   'P 1'
#
loop_
_entity.id
_entity.type
_entity.pdbx_description
1 polymer ?
#
loop_
_entity_poly.entity_id
_entity_poly.type
_entity_poly.pdbx_seq_one_letter_code
_entity_poly.pdbx_strand_id
1 'polypeptide(L)'
;MLPANPLRGEAEVRIGAIDFRIAVTFSGLARLSDAIGARTLDELYGRLLGFEPKAVACAVRCLIVADDEDQISALSARILDDGNVSAADQLAWREAVEKALSAHIAAGTIRRDERTASQIAGDAVLGKPVSPS
;
A
#
# COMPACT_ATOMS: atom_id res chain seq x y z
N MET A 1 13.44 -9.27 -9.40
CA MET A 1 12.44 -8.25 -9.02
C MET A 1 13.19 -6.96 -8.70
N LEU A 2 12.68 -5.79 -9.09
CA LEU A 2 13.25 -4.52 -8.63
C LEU A 2 12.93 -4.34 -7.13
N PRO A 3 13.83 -3.76 -6.32
CA PRO A 3 13.59 -3.54 -4.90
C PRO A 3 12.35 -2.67 -4.69
N ALA A 4 11.64 -2.87 -3.57
CA ALA A 4 10.48 -2.04 -3.23
C ALA A 4 10.84 -0.55 -3.18
N ASN A 5 10.03 0.29 -3.82
CA ASN A 5 10.17 1.74 -3.76
C ASN A 5 9.31 2.34 -2.62
N PRO A 6 9.89 2.73 -1.48
CA PRO A 6 9.13 3.28 -0.37
C PRO A 6 8.45 4.62 -0.70
N LEU A 7 8.94 5.38 -1.69
CA LEU A 7 8.27 6.60 -2.14
C LEU A 7 6.94 6.32 -2.86
N ARG A 8 6.72 5.07 -3.30
CA ARG A 8 5.45 4.60 -3.90
C ARG A 8 4.58 3.81 -2.93
N GLY A 9 4.98 3.73 -1.65
CA GLY A 9 4.28 2.93 -0.65
C GLY A 9 4.48 1.42 -0.83
N GLU A 10 5.57 1.01 -1.51
CA GLU A 10 5.85 -0.40 -1.78
C GLU A 10 6.52 -1.10 -0.59
N ALA A 11 6.15 -2.35 -0.34
CA ALA A 11 6.83 -3.26 0.58
C ALA A 11 6.96 -4.65 -0.03
N GLU A 12 8.07 -5.32 0.29
CA GLU A 12 8.29 -6.74 -0.03
C GLU A 12 7.56 -7.62 0.98
N VAL A 13 6.97 -8.70 0.49
CA VAL A 13 6.22 -9.67 1.29
C VAL A 13 6.63 -11.07 0.85
N ARG A 14 6.75 -11.97 1.83
CA ARG A 14 6.82 -13.40 1.59
C ARG A 14 5.60 -14.08 2.21
N ILE A 15 4.87 -14.85 1.42
CA ILE A 15 3.83 -15.78 1.89
C ILE A 15 4.19 -17.17 1.36
N GLY A 16 4.35 -18.13 2.26
CA GLY A 16 4.84 -19.46 1.92
C GLY A 16 6.20 -19.39 1.23
N ALA A 17 6.25 -19.89 -0.01
CA ALA A 17 7.46 -19.88 -0.83
C ALA A 17 7.51 -18.72 -1.84
N ILE A 18 6.54 -17.80 -1.80
CA ILE A 18 6.38 -16.77 -2.84
C ILE A 18 6.75 -15.40 -2.29
N ASP A 19 7.77 -14.80 -2.91
CA ASP A 19 8.13 -13.40 -2.76
C ASP A 19 7.35 -12.52 -3.75
N PHE A 20 6.75 -11.45 -3.25
CA PHE A 20 6.05 -10.46 -4.06
C PHE A 20 6.12 -9.08 -3.42
N ARG A 21 5.53 -8.09 -4.09
CA ARG A 21 5.47 -6.71 -3.60
C ARG A 21 4.04 -6.24 -3.53
N ILE A 22 3.72 -5.53 -2.45
CA ILE A 22 2.47 -4.78 -2.30
C ILE A 22 2.77 -3.29 -2.32
N ALA A 23 1.82 -2.49 -2.78
CA ALA A 23 1.84 -1.04 -2.67
C ALA A 23 0.56 -0.55 -2.01
N VAL A 24 0.70 0.13 -0.87
CA VAL A 24 -0.43 0.85 -0.29
C VAL A 24 -0.57 2.19 -1.00
N THR A 25 -1.65 2.30 -1.77
CA THR A 25 -2.08 3.53 -2.45
C THR A 25 -3.52 3.83 -2.05
N PHE A 26 -3.94 5.08 -2.13
CA PHE A 26 -5.32 5.44 -1.74
C PHE A 26 -6.36 4.76 -2.65
N SER A 27 -6.08 4.62 -3.94
CA SER A 27 -6.91 3.85 -4.88
C SER A 27 -6.92 2.36 -4.55
N GLY A 28 -5.78 1.78 -4.17
CA GLY A 28 -5.68 0.40 -3.71
C GLY A 28 -6.51 0.15 -2.44
N LEU A 29 -6.42 1.04 -1.46
CA LEU A 29 -7.23 1.01 -0.25
C LEU A 29 -8.72 1.16 -0.54
N ALA A 30 -9.11 2.03 -1.48
CA ALA A 30 -10.50 2.18 -1.89
C ALA A 30 -11.05 0.88 -2.52
N ARG A 31 -10.31 0.27 -3.45
CA ARG A 31 -10.68 -1.04 -4.04
C ARG A 31 -10.79 -2.13 -2.98
N LEU A 32 -9.84 -2.16 -2.04
CA LEU A 32 -9.85 -3.14 -0.96
C LEU A 32 -11.05 -2.93 -0.02
N SER A 33 -11.33 -1.69 0.37
CA SER A 33 -12.45 -1.32 1.24
C SER A 33 -13.77 -1.78 0.64
N ASP A 34 -13.97 -1.57 -0.66
CA ASP A 34 -15.14 -2.04 -1.41
C ASP A 34 -15.22 -3.57 -1.43
N ALA A 35 -14.12 -4.25 -1.80
CA ALA A 35 -14.07 -5.71 -1.90
C ALA A 35 -14.38 -6.44 -0.58
N ILE A 36 -13.96 -5.88 0.56
CA ILE A 36 -14.19 -6.50 1.88
C ILE A 36 -15.40 -5.94 2.62
N GLY A 37 -16.03 -4.88 2.09
CA GLY A 37 -17.16 -4.18 2.72
C GLY A 37 -16.78 -3.38 3.96
N ALA A 38 -15.51 -2.96 4.08
CA ALA A 38 -15.07 -2.14 5.20
C ALA A 38 -15.62 -0.72 5.09
N ARG A 39 -16.08 -0.16 6.20
CA ARG A 39 -16.68 1.19 6.23
C ARG A 39 -15.72 2.27 6.72
N THR A 40 -14.71 1.86 7.46
CA THR A 40 -13.71 2.77 8.03
C THR A 40 -12.31 2.25 7.76
N LEU A 41 -11.35 3.18 7.83
CA LEU A 41 -9.95 2.85 7.70
C LEU A 41 -9.45 1.99 8.88
N ASP A 42 -9.98 2.20 10.08
CA ASP A 42 -9.65 1.40 11.26
C ASP A 42 -10.12 -0.05 11.12
N GLU A 43 -11.31 -0.27 10.56
CA GLU A 43 -11.80 -1.62 10.25
C GLU A 43 -10.90 -2.29 9.22
N LEU A 44 -10.56 -1.57 8.14
CA LEU A 44 -9.65 -2.05 7.10
C LEU A 44 -8.29 -2.47 7.70
N TYR A 45 -7.71 -1.65 8.57
CA TYR A 45 -6.43 -1.94 9.21
C TYR A 45 -6.51 -3.09 10.21
N GLY A 46 -7.53 -3.13 11.06
CA GLY A 46 -7.70 -4.22 12.02
C GLY A 46 -7.77 -5.58 11.32
N ARG A 47 -8.49 -5.65 10.20
CA ARG A 47 -8.65 -6.87 9.41
C ARG A 47 -7.36 -7.27 8.68
N LEU A 48 -6.64 -6.30 8.11
CA LEU A 48 -5.34 -6.54 7.47
C LEU A 48 -4.28 -7.03 8.45
N LEU A 49 -4.12 -6.33 9.58
CA LEU A 49 -3.14 -6.67 10.63
C LEU A 49 -3.53 -7.93 11.40
N GLY A 50 -4.83 -8.22 11.49
CA GLY A 50 -5.38 -9.45 12.03
C GLY A 50 -5.20 -10.66 11.11
N PHE A 51 -4.64 -10.48 9.90
CA PHE A 51 -4.49 -11.54 8.91
C PHE A 51 -5.80 -12.27 8.62
N GLU A 52 -6.91 -11.51 8.57
CA GLU A 52 -8.21 -12.10 8.27
C GLU A 52 -8.21 -12.68 6.85
N PRO A 53 -8.60 -13.95 6.63
CA PRO A 53 -8.47 -14.61 5.33
C PRO A 53 -9.09 -13.84 4.16
N LYS A 54 -10.30 -13.30 4.32
CA LYS A 54 -10.96 -12.50 3.28
C LYS A 54 -10.18 -11.22 2.98
N ALA A 55 -9.67 -10.55 4.02
CA ALA A 55 -8.90 -9.33 3.87
C ALA A 55 -7.58 -9.58 3.15
N VAL A 56 -6.85 -10.63 3.53
CA VAL A 56 -5.60 -11.05 2.86
C VAL A 56 -5.86 -11.38 1.39
N ALA A 57 -6.87 -12.20 1.10
CA ALA A 57 -7.20 -12.61 -0.26
C ALA A 57 -7.60 -11.44 -1.18
N CYS A 58 -8.30 -10.44 -0.64
CA CYS A 58 -8.63 -9.24 -1.40
C CYS A 58 -7.43 -8.30 -1.52
N ALA A 59 -6.63 -8.16 -0.46
CA ALA A 59 -5.46 -7.29 -0.43
C ALA A 59 -4.39 -7.74 -1.42
N VAL A 60 -4.14 -9.04 -1.53
CA VAL A 60 -3.24 -9.59 -2.56
C VAL A 60 -3.68 -9.13 -3.95
N ARG A 61 -4.97 -9.17 -4.28
CA ARG A 61 -5.46 -8.72 -5.61
C ARG A 61 -5.44 -7.19 -5.77
N CYS A 62 -5.76 -6.45 -4.71
CA CYS A 62 -5.92 -5.00 -4.77
C CYS A 62 -4.62 -4.21 -4.63
N LEU A 63 -3.60 -4.79 -4.00
CA LEU A 63 -2.38 -4.06 -3.60
C LEU A 63 -1.11 -4.62 -4.25
N ILE A 64 -1.15 -5.77 -4.92
CA ILE A 64 0.04 -6.33 -5.56
C ILE A 64 0.57 -5.41 -6.67
N VAL A 65 1.90 -5.39 -6.80
CA VAL A 65 2.60 -4.64 -7.83
C VAL A 65 3.09 -5.60 -8.90
N ALA A 66 2.46 -5.52 -10.08
CA ALA A 66 2.86 -6.21 -11.31
C ALA A 66 2.57 -5.32 -12.52
N ASP A 67 3.11 -5.70 -13.69
CA ASP A 67 3.09 -4.84 -14.88
C ASP A 67 1.73 -4.83 -15.61
N ASP A 68 0.95 -5.91 -15.50
CA ASP A 68 -0.36 -6.07 -16.16
C ASP A 68 -1.33 -6.95 -15.34
N GLU A 69 -2.60 -6.97 -15.74
CA GLU A 69 -3.67 -7.70 -15.04
C GLU A 69 -3.51 -9.23 -15.10
N ASP A 70 -2.94 -9.77 -16.17
CA ASP A 70 -2.72 -11.21 -16.32
C ASP A 70 -1.68 -11.69 -15.31
N GLN A 71 -0.61 -10.92 -15.12
CA GLN A 71 0.41 -11.17 -14.10
C GLN A 71 -0.18 -11.05 -12.70
N ILE A 72 -1.03 -10.05 -12.43
CA ILE A 72 -1.73 -9.91 -11.15
C ILE A 72 -2.55 -11.16 -10.86
N SER A 73 -3.33 -11.61 -11.84
CA SER A 73 -4.21 -12.78 -11.72
C SER A 73 -3.42 -14.06 -11.45
N ALA A 74 -2.41 -14.35 -12.27
CA ALA A 74 -1.56 -15.53 -12.14
C ALA A 74 -0.78 -15.55 -10.83
N LEU A 75 -0.20 -14.41 -10.41
CA LEU A 75 0.55 -14.31 -9.17
C LEU A 75 -0.37 -14.43 -7.94
N SER A 76 -1.54 -13.78 -7.98
CA SER A 76 -2.54 -13.89 -6.90
C SER A 76 -3.02 -15.32 -6.71
N ALA A 77 -3.27 -16.05 -7.80
CA ALA A 77 -3.70 -17.45 -7.73
C ALA A 77 -2.64 -18.33 -7.05
N ARG A 78 -1.36 -18.13 -7.37
CA ARG A 78 -0.25 -18.86 -6.74
C ARG A 78 -0.07 -18.52 -5.26
N ILE A 79 -0.17 -17.23 -4.91
CA ILE A 79 -0.02 -16.77 -3.51
C ILE A 79 -1.13 -17.37 -2.64
N LEU A 80 -2.36 -17.36 -3.15
CA LEU A 80 -3.58 -17.77 -2.42
C LEU A 80 -3.92 -19.26 -2.56
N ASP A 81 -3.02 -20.05 -3.14
CA ASP A 81 -3.16 -21.51 -3.15
C ASP A 81 -3.13 -22.07 -1.72
N ASP A 82 -4.02 -23.02 -1.41
CA ASP A 82 -4.14 -23.63 -0.09
C ASP A 82 -2.85 -24.33 0.38
N GLY A 83 -1.97 -24.71 -0.55
CA GLY A 83 -0.66 -25.27 -0.25
C GLY A 83 0.43 -24.23 0.01
N ASN A 84 0.16 -22.94 -0.24
CA ASN A 84 1.14 -21.87 -0.08
C ASN A 84 0.85 -20.96 1.11
N VAL A 85 -0.39 -20.47 1.28
CA VAL A 85 -0.75 -19.53 2.35
C VAL A 85 -1.27 -20.26 3.59
N SER A 86 -0.80 -19.85 4.77
CA SER A 86 -1.26 -20.38 6.05
C SER A 86 -1.23 -19.34 7.15
N ALA A 87 -1.79 -19.67 8.32
CA ALA A 87 -1.70 -18.80 9.50
C ALA A 87 -0.25 -18.54 9.96
N ALA A 88 0.73 -19.36 9.55
CA ALA A 88 2.13 -19.13 9.88
C ALA A 88 2.70 -17.88 9.19
N ASP A 89 2.09 -17.43 8.09
CA ASP A 89 2.52 -16.25 7.33
C ASP A 89 2.07 -14.93 7.97
N GLN A 90 1.26 -14.99 9.04
CA GLN A 90 0.67 -13.82 9.70
C GLN A 90 1.73 -12.78 10.09
N LEU A 91 2.87 -13.20 10.63
CA LEU A 91 3.92 -12.27 11.07
C LEU A 91 4.54 -11.54 9.88
N ALA A 92 4.97 -12.28 8.86
CA ALA A 92 5.58 -11.72 7.66
C ALA A 92 4.61 -10.78 6.91
N TRP A 93 3.34 -11.16 6.83
CA TRP A 93 2.29 -10.30 6.27
C TRP A 93 2.12 -9.00 7.05
N ARG A 94 2.01 -9.08 8.38
CA ARG A 94 1.80 -7.91 9.24
C ARG A 94 2.94 -6.91 9.08
N GLU A 95 4.19 -7.38 9.16
CA GLU A 95 5.38 -6.55 9.01
C GLU A 95 5.39 -5.82 7.65
N ALA A 96 5.05 -6.53 6.58
CA ALA A 96 4.97 -5.95 5.25
C ALA A 96 3.87 -4.89 5.12
N VAL A 97 2.67 -5.17 5.63
CA VAL A 97 1.55 -4.22 5.60
C VAL A 97 1.87 -2.96 6.40
N GLU A 98 2.43 -3.10 7.61
CA GLU A 98 2.87 -1.98 8.42
C GLU A 98 3.92 -1.14 7.69
N LYS A 99 4.92 -1.78 7.09
CA LYS A 99 5.94 -1.10 6.29
C LYS A 99 5.34 -0.34 5.10
N ALA A 100 4.42 -0.96 4.36
CA ALA A 100 3.76 -0.32 3.22
C ALA A 100 2.90 0.88 3.66
N LEU A 101 2.21 0.77 4.80
CA LEU A 101 1.40 1.85 5.37
C LEU A 101 2.27 3.02 5.85
N SER A 102 3.34 2.74 6.58
CA SER A 102 4.30 3.76 7.00
C SER A 102 4.91 4.47 5.79
N ALA A 103 5.26 3.73 4.74
CA ALA A 103 5.77 4.28 3.49
C ALA A 103 4.73 5.17 2.78
N HIS A 104 3.46 4.74 2.74
CA HIS A 104 2.36 5.55 2.17
C HIS A 104 2.20 6.90 2.89
N ILE A 105 2.20 6.88 4.23
CA ILE A 105 2.09 8.08 5.06
C ILE A 105 3.28 9.01 4.83
N ALA A 106 4.52 8.47 4.89
CA ALA A 106 5.74 9.23 4.69
C ALA A 106 5.78 9.89 3.30
N ALA A 107 5.45 9.13 2.24
CA ALA A 107 5.36 9.65 0.88
C ALA A 107 4.29 10.74 0.73
N GLY A 108 3.18 10.66 1.47
CA GLY A 108 2.17 11.71 1.53
C GLY A 108 2.67 13.00 2.17
N THR A 109 3.45 12.89 3.25
CA THR A 109 4.08 14.05 3.92
C THR A 109 5.11 14.72 3.02
N ILE A 110 6.06 13.95 2.48
CA ILE A 110 7.12 14.47 1.58
C ILE A 110 6.51 15.26 0.40
N ARG A 111 5.52 14.70 -0.30
CA ARG A 111 4.87 15.38 -1.43
C ARG A 111 4.16 16.69 -1.04
N ARG A 112 3.61 16.77 0.17
CA ARG A 112 2.98 18.01 0.67
C ARG A 112 4.02 19.06 1.00
N ASP A 113 5.15 18.66 1.57
CA ASP A 113 6.27 19.55 1.89
C ASP A 113 6.90 20.10 0.61
N GLU A 114 7.16 19.25 -0.39
CA GLU A 114 7.65 19.65 -1.72
C GLU A 114 6.70 20.61 -2.44
N ARG A 115 5.39 20.34 -2.38
CA ARG A 115 4.37 21.24 -2.94
C ARG A 115 4.36 22.59 -2.24
N THR A 116 4.49 22.59 -0.92
CA THR A 116 4.55 23.82 -0.10
C THR A 116 5.78 24.64 -0.46
N ALA A 117 6.95 24.00 -0.54
CA ALA A 117 8.19 24.65 -0.96
C ALA A 117 8.10 25.24 -2.38
N SER A 118 7.50 24.49 -3.31
CA SER A 118 7.28 24.95 -4.69
C SER A 118 6.30 26.12 -4.78
N GLN A 119 5.25 26.13 -3.96
CA GLN A 119 4.28 27.23 -3.87
C GLN A 119 4.95 28.49 -3.30
N ILE A 120 5.71 28.36 -2.21
CA ILE A 120 6.48 29.48 -1.62
C ILE A 120 7.46 30.05 -2.65
N ALA A 121 8.19 29.20 -3.37
CA ALA A 121 9.10 29.64 -4.43
C ALA A 121 8.35 30.35 -5.57
N GLY A 122 7.20 29.82 -5.98
CA GLY A 122 6.35 30.45 -7.00
C GLY A 122 5.80 31.81 -6.57
N ASP A 123 5.31 31.93 -5.35
CA ASP A 123 4.76 33.19 -4.82
C ASP A 123 5.85 34.26 -4.62
N ALA A 124 7.06 33.86 -4.21
CA ALA A 124 8.21 34.75 -4.11
C ALA A 124 8.65 35.30 -5.48
N VAL A 125 8.62 34.48 -6.53
CA VAL A 125 8.94 34.90 -7.91
C VAL A 125 7.85 35.81 -8.48
N LEU A 126 6.58 35.59 -8.13
CA LEU A 126 5.44 36.37 -8.61
C LEU A 126 5.16 37.64 -7.79
N GLY A 127 5.96 37.93 -6.76
CA GLY A 127 5.85 39.14 -5.95
C GLY A 127 4.56 39.24 -5.13
N LYS A 128 3.88 38.12 -4.87
CA LYS A 128 2.67 38.14 -4.04
C LYS A 128 3.07 38.35 -2.58
N PRO A 129 2.44 39.27 -1.85
CA PRO A 129 2.73 39.46 -0.44
C PRO A 129 2.38 38.19 0.32
N VAL A 130 3.38 37.64 1.02
CA VAL A 130 3.18 36.53 1.97
C VAL A 130 2.35 37.10 3.12
N SER A 131 1.04 36.88 3.11
CA SER A 131 0.18 37.25 4.24
C SER A 131 0.55 36.37 5.44
N PRO A 132 0.95 36.95 6.59
CA PRO A 132 1.07 36.18 7.81
C PRO A 132 -0.33 35.92 8.38
N SER A 133 -0.67 34.63 8.43
CA SER A 133 -1.69 33.95 9.24
C SER A 133 -3.16 34.37 9.10
#